data_AF-A0A8B9ZGT0-F1
#
_entry.id   AF-A0A8B9ZGT0-F1
#
_cell.length_a   1.000
_cell.length_b   1.000
_cell.length_c   1.000
_cell.angle_alpha   90.00
_cell.angle_beta   90.00
_cell.angle_gamma   90.00
#
_symmetry.space_group_name_H-M   'P 1'
#
loop_
_entity.id
_entity.type
_entity.pdbx_description
1 polymer ?
#
loop_
_entity_poly.entity_id
_entity_poly.type
_entity_poly.pdbx_seq_one_letter_code
_entity_poly.pdbx_strand_id
1 'polypeptide(L)'
;MLESSSLLIKTARSLAINPKDPPTWSVLAGHSHTVSDSIKSLITSIRDKAPGQRECDYSIDGINRCIRDIEQASLAAVSQSLATRDDISVEALQEQLTSVVQEIGHLIDPIATAARGEAAQLGHKVTQLASYFEPLVLAAVGVASKTLDHQQQMTVLDQSKTLAESALQMLYAAKEGGGNPKASHTHDAITEAAQLMKEAVDDIMVTLNEAASEVGMVGGMVDSIAEAMSKLDEGTPADPKGTFVDYQTTVVKYSKAIAVTAQEMMTKSVTNPEELGGLASQMTNDYGHLALQGRMAAATAEPEEVCSFTSLFHTVASNGYSF
;
A
#
# COMPACT_ATOMS: atom_id res chain seq x y z
N MET A 1 41.01 10.20 -0.14
CA MET A 1 40.77 11.66 -0.21
C MET A 1 41.88 12.49 0.44
N LEU A 2 42.06 12.46 1.77
CA LEU A 2 43.05 13.32 2.47
C LEU A 2 44.48 13.16 1.94
N GLU A 3 44.91 11.93 1.70
CA GLU A 3 46.23 11.62 1.14
C GLU A 3 46.40 12.18 -0.28
N SER A 4 45.43 11.91 -1.17
CA SER A 4 45.42 12.41 -2.55
C SER A 4 45.39 13.94 -2.61
N SER A 5 44.64 14.61 -1.72
CA SER A 5 44.63 16.06 -1.59
C SER A 5 45.96 16.62 -1.08
N SER A 6 46.62 15.92 -0.15
CA SER A 6 47.97 16.30 0.31
C SER A 6 48.99 16.24 -0.81
N LEU A 7 48.96 15.16 -1.61
CA LEU A 7 49.85 14.99 -2.77
C LEU A 7 49.59 16.05 -3.85
N LEU A 8 48.32 16.39 -4.10
CA LEU A 8 47.92 17.47 -5.01
C LEU A 8 48.54 18.82 -4.57
N ILE A 9 48.42 19.18 -3.29
CA ILE A 9 48.96 20.43 -2.74
C ILE A 9 50.49 20.45 -2.79
N LYS A 10 51.16 19.34 -2.46
CA LYS A 10 52.62 19.21 -2.55
C LYS A 10 53.11 19.40 -3.99
N THR A 11 52.40 18.82 -4.95
CA THR A 11 52.72 18.94 -6.39
C THR A 11 52.48 20.36 -6.89
N ALA A 12 51.37 20.99 -6.48
CA ALA A 12 51.09 22.40 -6.79
C ALA A 12 52.16 23.34 -6.22
N ARG A 13 52.67 23.07 -5.00
CA ARG A 13 53.77 23.83 -4.40
C ARG A 13 55.05 23.72 -5.24
N SER A 14 55.35 22.54 -5.78
CA SER A 14 56.49 22.35 -6.69
C SER A 14 56.33 23.20 -7.97
N LEU A 15 55.14 23.21 -8.57
CA LEU A 15 54.83 24.01 -9.76
C LEU A 15 54.86 25.52 -9.50
N ALA A 16 54.56 25.97 -8.28
CA ALA A 16 54.70 27.38 -7.91
C ALA A 16 56.16 27.85 -7.97
N ILE A 17 57.12 26.94 -7.74
CA ILE A 17 58.56 27.21 -7.86
C ILE A 17 59.03 27.04 -9.31
N ASN A 18 58.52 26.03 -10.04
CA ASN A 18 58.86 25.78 -11.44
C ASN A 18 57.60 25.59 -12.34
N PRO A 19 57.03 26.67 -12.87
CA PRO A 19 55.73 26.61 -13.57
C PRO A 19 55.75 25.93 -14.93
N LYS A 20 56.93 25.75 -15.54
CA LYS A 20 57.07 25.24 -16.91
C LYS A 20 57.38 23.75 -16.99
N ASP A 21 57.36 23.02 -15.86
CA ASP A 21 57.74 21.59 -15.82
C ASP A 21 56.59 20.65 -16.25
N PRO A 22 56.62 20.07 -17.47
CA PRO A 22 55.51 19.27 -17.98
C PRO A 22 55.26 17.96 -17.19
N PRO A 23 56.29 17.22 -16.73
CA PRO A 23 56.09 16.05 -15.88
C PRO A 23 55.33 16.36 -14.59
N THR A 24 55.68 17.43 -13.85
CA THR A 24 54.98 17.79 -12.61
C THR A 24 53.52 18.20 -12.89
N TRP A 25 53.23 18.85 -14.01
CA TRP A 25 51.84 19.10 -14.45
C TRP A 25 51.05 17.81 -14.71
N SER A 26 51.67 16.80 -15.33
CA SER A 26 51.05 15.49 -15.53
C SER A 26 50.74 14.80 -14.20
N VAL A 27 51.67 14.84 -13.24
CA VAL A 27 51.46 14.30 -11.88
C VAL A 27 50.33 15.04 -11.15
N LEU A 28 50.27 16.38 -11.27
CA LEU A 28 49.19 17.19 -10.69
C LEU A 28 47.81 16.76 -11.25
N ALA A 29 47.71 16.57 -12.56
CA ALA A 29 46.49 16.09 -13.20
C ALA A 29 46.08 14.70 -12.69
N GLY A 30 47.04 13.77 -12.53
CA GLY A 30 46.78 12.45 -11.95
C GLY A 30 46.26 12.53 -10.50
N HIS A 31 46.85 13.38 -9.66
CA HIS A 31 46.34 13.61 -8.31
C HIS A 31 44.95 14.26 -8.31
N SER A 32 44.70 15.19 -9.23
CA SER A 32 43.39 15.84 -9.39
C SER A 32 42.31 14.81 -9.73
N HIS A 33 42.57 13.92 -10.71
CA HIS A 33 41.67 12.81 -11.04
C HIS A 33 41.39 11.91 -9.83
N THR A 34 42.43 11.53 -9.09
CA THR A 34 42.29 10.69 -7.88
C THR A 34 41.41 11.36 -6.81
N VAL A 35 41.54 12.68 -6.64
CA VAL A 35 40.68 13.45 -5.74
C VAL A 35 39.24 13.47 -6.24
N SER A 36 39.01 13.71 -7.54
CA SER A 36 37.67 13.67 -8.13
C SER A 36 37.00 12.31 -7.95
N ASP A 37 37.71 11.21 -8.14
CA ASP A 37 37.16 9.86 -7.96
C ASP A 37 36.88 9.56 -6.48
N SER A 38 37.73 10.05 -5.57
CA SER A 38 37.46 9.99 -4.13
C SER A 38 36.16 10.75 -3.75
N ILE A 39 35.91 11.90 -4.37
CA ILE A 39 34.68 12.68 -4.14
C ILE A 39 33.46 11.92 -4.67
N LYS A 40 33.52 11.38 -5.88
CA LYS A 40 32.43 10.55 -6.45
C LYS A 40 32.11 9.37 -5.53
N SER A 41 33.14 8.64 -5.10
CA SER A 41 32.99 7.50 -4.19
C SER A 41 32.38 7.91 -2.85
N LEU A 42 32.76 9.06 -2.31
CA LEU A 42 32.17 9.60 -1.07
C LEU A 42 30.68 9.95 -1.27
N ILE A 43 30.32 10.60 -2.38
CA ILE A 43 28.92 10.93 -2.70
C ILE A 43 28.09 9.66 -2.80
N THR A 44 28.56 8.66 -3.53
CA THR A 44 27.91 7.35 -3.63
C THR A 44 27.76 6.70 -2.25
N SER A 45 28.82 6.67 -1.44
CA SER A 45 28.75 6.08 -0.11
C SER A 45 27.80 6.80 0.84
N ILE A 46 27.63 8.13 0.72
CA ILE A 46 26.67 8.88 1.52
C ILE A 46 25.25 8.52 1.10
N ARG A 47 25.00 8.40 -0.21
CA ARG A 47 23.70 8.00 -0.74
C ARG A 47 23.34 6.58 -0.30
N ASP A 48 24.23 5.62 -0.53
CA ASP A 48 23.95 4.19 -0.30
C ASP A 48 23.85 3.83 1.19
N LYS A 49 24.48 4.64 2.05
CA LYS A 49 24.44 4.46 3.52
C LYS A 49 23.51 5.45 4.21
N ALA A 50 22.67 6.15 3.46
CA ALA A 50 21.64 6.99 4.05
C ALA A 50 20.66 6.13 4.87
N PRO A 51 20.06 6.67 5.95
CA PRO A 51 19.07 5.96 6.74
C PRO A 51 17.93 5.41 5.86
N GLY A 52 17.54 4.15 6.08
CA GLY A 52 16.45 3.50 5.35
C GLY A 52 16.85 2.83 4.04
N GLN A 53 18.00 3.13 3.44
CA GLN A 53 18.40 2.53 2.15
C GLN A 53 18.62 1.01 2.26
N ARG A 54 19.35 0.59 3.30
CA ARG A 54 19.64 -0.82 3.53
C ARG A 54 18.38 -1.60 3.88
N GLU A 55 17.49 -0.99 4.67
CA GLU A 55 16.20 -1.57 5.01
C GLU A 55 15.32 -1.72 3.74
N CYS A 56 15.32 -0.74 2.84
CA CYS A 56 14.68 -0.88 1.53
C CYS A 56 15.26 -2.05 0.72
N ASP A 57 16.59 -2.22 0.68
CA ASP A 57 17.23 -3.33 -0.05
C ASP A 57 16.78 -4.70 0.49
N TYR A 58 16.78 -4.87 1.81
CA TYR A 58 16.29 -6.11 2.43
C TYR A 58 14.81 -6.36 2.17
N SER A 59 13.97 -5.32 2.26
CA SER A 59 12.54 -5.42 1.97
C SER A 59 12.29 -5.78 0.50
N ILE A 60 13.05 -5.20 -0.43
CA ILE A 60 12.99 -5.50 -1.88
C ILE A 60 13.34 -6.96 -2.13
N ASP A 61 14.43 -7.47 -1.54
CA ASP A 61 14.82 -8.87 -1.69
C ASP A 61 13.78 -9.83 -1.10
N GLY A 62 13.19 -9.46 0.05
CA GLY A 62 12.13 -10.20 0.71
C GLY A 62 10.86 -10.31 -0.15
N ILE A 63 10.38 -9.19 -0.69
CA ILE A 63 9.20 -9.18 -1.56
C ILE A 63 9.47 -9.93 -2.87
N ASN A 64 10.65 -9.81 -3.48
CA ASN A 64 11.01 -10.61 -4.65
C ASN A 64 10.99 -12.12 -4.38
N ARG A 65 11.33 -12.54 -3.16
CA ARG A 65 11.17 -13.94 -2.75
C ARG A 65 9.69 -14.33 -2.69
N CYS A 66 8.87 -13.52 -2.04
CA CYS A 66 7.43 -13.75 -1.93
C CYS A 66 6.75 -13.84 -3.31
N ILE A 67 7.12 -12.97 -4.26
CA ILE A 67 6.60 -13.04 -5.65
C ILE A 67 6.93 -14.41 -6.28
N ARG A 68 8.17 -14.89 -6.15
CA ARG A 68 8.56 -16.21 -6.68
C ARG A 68 7.79 -17.35 -6.01
N ASP A 69 7.54 -17.25 -4.71
CA ASP A 69 6.79 -18.27 -3.97
C ASP A 69 5.32 -18.31 -4.43
N ILE A 70 4.70 -17.15 -4.70
CA ILE A 70 3.36 -17.06 -5.31
C ILE A 70 3.37 -17.65 -6.71
N GLU A 71 4.34 -17.31 -7.57
CA GLU A 71 4.45 -17.85 -8.92
C GLU A 71 4.60 -19.38 -8.94
N GLN A 72 5.34 -19.94 -7.99
CA GLN A 72 5.45 -21.40 -7.83
C GLN A 72 4.11 -22.01 -7.44
N ALA A 73 3.37 -21.38 -6.52
CA ALA A 73 2.02 -21.82 -6.15
C ALA A 73 1.04 -21.72 -7.33
N SER A 74 1.08 -20.63 -8.11
CA SER A 74 0.28 -20.47 -9.34
C SER A 74 0.58 -21.57 -10.36
N LEU A 75 1.86 -21.91 -10.57
CA LEU A 75 2.25 -23.00 -11.46
C LEU A 75 1.76 -24.37 -10.95
N ALA A 76 1.82 -24.60 -9.64
CA ALA A 76 1.29 -25.81 -9.02
C ALA A 76 -0.24 -25.88 -9.13
N ALA A 77 -0.94 -24.76 -8.98
CA ALA A 77 -2.39 -24.66 -9.14
C ALA A 77 -2.82 -24.98 -10.58
N VAL A 78 -2.15 -24.39 -11.58
CA VAL A 78 -2.39 -24.67 -13.01
C VAL A 78 -2.18 -26.15 -13.34
N SER A 79 -1.20 -26.79 -12.71
CA SER A 79 -0.93 -28.22 -12.89
C SER A 79 -1.78 -29.14 -12.01
N GLN A 80 -2.73 -28.59 -11.24
CA GLN A 80 -3.56 -29.31 -10.27
C GLN A 80 -2.74 -30.15 -9.28
N SER A 81 -1.55 -29.65 -8.93
CA SER A 81 -0.59 -30.28 -8.02
C SER A 81 -0.34 -29.47 -6.74
N LEU A 82 -1.07 -28.37 -6.57
CA LEU A 82 -1.00 -27.57 -5.35
C LEU A 82 -1.51 -28.38 -4.16
N ALA A 83 -0.62 -28.62 -3.19
CA ALA A 83 -0.95 -29.42 -2.02
C ALA A 83 -1.97 -28.69 -1.13
N THR A 84 -3.04 -29.39 -0.75
CA THR A 84 -4.06 -28.89 0.17
C THR A 84 -3.48 -28.71 1.56
N ARG A 85 -3.82 -27.59 2.21
CA ARG A 85 -3.31 -27.27 3.55
C ARG A 85 -4.28 -27.71 4.65
N ASP A 86 -4.19 -28.96 5.12
CA ASP A 86 -5.23 -29.55 6.00
C ASP A 86 -5.11 -29.18 7.49
N ASP A 87 -4.04 -28.51 7.92
CA ASP A 87 -3.80 -28.12 9.33
C ASP A 87 -4.67 -26.95 9.81
N ILE A 88 -5.31 -26.22 8.89
CA ILE A 88 -6.06 -24.99 9.17
C ILE A 88 -7.34 -24.95 8.33
N SER A 89 -8.37 -24.28 8.84
CA SER A 89 -9.66 -24.14 8.13
C SER A 89 -9.59 -23.04 7.06
N VAL A 90 -10.51 -23.07 6.08
CA VAL A 90 -10.58 -22.03 5.03
C VAL A 90 -10.92 -20.68 5.65
N GLU A 91 -11.81 -20.69 6.64
CA GLU A 91 -12.28 -19.51 7.35
C GLU A 91 -11.13 -18.81 8.06
N ALA A 92 -10.31 -19.56 8.81
CA ALA A 92 -9.14 -19.01 9.49
C ALA A 92 -8.08 -18.49 8.49
N LEU A 93 -7.93 -19.14 7.33
CA LEU A 93 -7.02 -18.66 6.28
C LEU A 93 -7.52 -17.38 5.62
N GLN A 94 -8.83 -17.28 5.34
CA GLN A 94 -9.44 -16.06 4.80
C GLN A 94 -9.35 -14.91 5.79
N GLU A 95 -9.67 -15.13 7.07
CA GLU A 95 -9.50 -14.10 8.12
C GLU A 95 -8.05 -13.62 8.22
N GLN A 96 -7.08 -14.55 8.20
CA GLN A 96 -5.65 -14.20 8.19
C GLN A 96 -5.28 -13.37 6.96
N LEU A 97 -5.73 -13.78 5.78
CA LEU A 97 -5.42 -13.09 4.53
C LEU A 97 -6.01 -11.68 4.51
N THR A 98 -7.29 -11.55 4.87
CA THR A 98 -7.98 -10.26 5.00
C THR A 98 -7.27 -9.34 5.98
N SER A 99 -6.94 -9.84 7.18
CA SER A 99 -6.24 -9.04 8.19
C SER A 99 -4.87 -8.57 7.71
N VAL A 100 -4.09 -9.44 7.06
CA VAL A 100 -2.77 -9.08 6.51
C VAL A 100 -2.88 -8.03 5.41
N VAL A 101 -3.87 -8.14 4.52
CA VAL A 101 -4.12 -7.16 3.46
C VAL A 101 -4.51 -5.79 4.05
N GLN A 102 -5.35 -5.75 5.08
CA GLN A 102 -5.72 -4.50 5.77
C GLN A 102 -4.49 -3.83 6.39
N GLU A 103 -3.66 -4.59 7.10
CA GLU A 103 -2.41 -4.09 7.70
C GLU A 103 -1.45 -3.53 6.64
N ILE A 104 -1.34 -4.20 5.48
CA ILE A 104 -0.59 -3.68 4.32
C ILE A 104 -1.17 -2.34 3.86
N GLY A 105 -2.49 -2.26 3.70
CA GLY A 105 -3.21 -1.04 3.31
C GLY A 105 -2.96 0.14 4.25
N HIS A 106 -2.97 -0.11 5.56
CA HIS A 106 -2.71 0.92 6.58
C HIS A 106 -1.29 1.51 6.53
N LEU A 107 -0.31 0.79 5.96
CA LEU A 107 1.06 1.26 5.87
C LEU A 107 1.38 2.09 4.62
N ILE A 108 0.51 2.09 3.62
CA ILE A 108 0.75 2.78 2.35
C ILE A 108 0.99 4.28 2.57
N ASP A 109 0.04 4.99 3.16
CA ASP A 109 0.17 6.45 3.38
C ASP A 109 1.32 6.83 4.31
N PRO A 110 1.56 6.11 5.43
CA PRO A 110 2.74 6.30 6.24
C PRO A 110 4.06 6.15 5.47
N ILE A 111 4.19 5.17 4.57
CA ILE A 111 5.41 4.98 3.77
C ILE A 111 5.54 6.10 2.74
N ALA A 112 4.47 6.45 2.03
CA ALA A 112 4.48 7.55 1.06
C ALA A 112 4.87 8.88 1.70
N THR A 113 4.45 9.11 2.94
CA THR A 113 4.84 10.28 3.73
C THR A 113 6.32 10.22 4.10
N ALA A 114 6.78 9.11 4.68
CA ALA A 114 8.16 8.96 5.08
C ALA A 114 9.14 9.02 3.91
N ALA A 115 8.78 8.45 2.76
CA ALA A 115 9.57 8.46 1.53
C ALA A 115 9.80 9.88 0.98
N ARG A 116 8.86 10.81 1.19
CA ARG A 116 8.97 12.20 0.74
C ARG A 116 9.69 13.12 1.70
N GLY A 117 9.87 12.75 2.98
CA GLY A 117 10.46 13.70 3.93
C GLY A 117 10.98 13.20 5.27
N GLU A 118 10.83 11.92 5.61
CA GLU A 118 11.19 11.39 6.94
C GLU A 118 12.18 10.23 6.82
N ALA A 119 13.40 10.52 6.37
CA ALA A 119 14.45 9.51 6.17
C ALA A 119 14.68 8.58 7.38
N ALA A 120 14.55 9.11 8.60
CA ALA A 120 14.71 8.33 9.83
C ALA A 120 13.57 7.31 10.07
N GLN A 121 12.37 7.54 9.53
CA GLN A 121 11.21 6.66 9.69
C GLN A 121 11.05 5.70 8.52
N LEU A 122 11.56 6.05 7.34
CA LEU A 122 11.40 5.26 6.11
C LEU A 122 11.80 3.79 6.32
N GLY A 123 12.99 3.54 6.85
CA GLY A 123 13.51 2.17 7.06
C GLY A 123 12.62 1.31 7.95
N HIS A 124 12.04 1.90 9.00
CA HIS A 124 11.13 1.18 9.90
C HIS A 124 9.84 0.78 9.18
N LYS A 125 9.22 1.72 8.46
CA LYS A 125 7.94 1.47 7.77
C LYS A 125 8.07 0.47 6.63
N VAL A 126 9.14 0.53 5.84
CA VAL A 126 9.37 -0.45 4.74
C VAL A 126 9.71 -1.85 5.27
N THR A 127 10.35 -1.95 6.43
CA THR A 127 10.61 -3.24 7.08
C THR A 127 9.31 -3.83 7.64
N GLN A 128 8.47 -2.99 8.26
CA GLN A 128 7.16 -3.41 8.73
C GLN A 128 6.28 -3.90 7.58
N LEU A 129 6.22 -3.15 6.47
CA LEU A 129 5.50 -3.55 5.26
C LEU A 129 5.95 -4.92 4.76
N ALA A 130 7.26 -5.11 4.58
CA ALA A 130 7.81 -6.37 4.07
C ALA A 130 7.51 -7.57 4.99
N SER A 131 7.39 -7.35 6.31
CA SER A 131 7.08 -8.41 7.27
C SER A 131 5.69 -9.02 7.11
N TYR A 132 4.77 -8.31 6.46
CA TYR A 132 3.42 -8.80 6.16
C TYR A 132 3.35 -9.67 4.89
N PHE A 133 4.38 -9.66 4.02
CA PHE A 133 4.32 -10.42 2.77
C PHE A 133 4.54 -11.93 2.94
N GLU A 134 5.36 -12.36 3.90
CA GLU A 134 5.48 -13.80 4.21
C GLU A 134 4.14 -14.41 4.70
N PRO A 135 3.42 -13.82 5.68
CA PRO A 135 2.10 -14.32 6.05
C PRO A 135 1.05 -14.13 4.95
N LEU A 136 1.14 -13.09 4.12
CA LEU A 136 0.28 -12.92 2.93
C LEU A 136 0.40 -14.14 2.01
N VAL A 137 1.63 -14.53 1.64
CA VAL A 137 1.88 -15.69 0.77
C VAL A 137 1.32 -16.97 1.39
N LEU A 138 1.62 -17.22 2.66
CA LEU A 138 1.17 -18.43 3.35
C LEU A 138 -0.36 -18.54 3.42
N ALA A 139 -1.04 -17.41 3.65
CA ALA A 139 -2.50 -17.36 3.72
C ALA A 139 -3.12 -17.48 2.32
N ALA A 140 -2.63 -16.72 1.33
CA ALA A 140 -3.08 -16.76 -0.07
C ALA A 140 -2.95 -18.15 -0.69
N VAL A 141 -1.78 -18.79 -0.55
CA VAL A 141 -1.56 -20.16 -1.02
C VAL A 141 -2.44 -21.15 -0.26
N GLY A 142 -2.65 -20.94 1.04
CA GLY A 142 -3.57 -21.74 1.84
C GLY A 142 -5.01 -21.68 1.34
N VAL A 143 -5.54 -20.46 1.14
CA VAL A 143 -6.88 -20.23 0.57
C VAL A 143 -6.97 -20.90 -0.80
N ALA A 144 -6.06 -20.57 -1.71
CA ALA A 144 -6.03 -21.14 -3.06
C ALA A 144 -5.98 -22.67 -3.06
N SER A 145 -5.24 -23.29 -2.14
CA SER A 145 -5.16 -24.76 -2.04
C SER A 145 -6.49 -25.43 -1.69
N LYS A 146 -7.41 -24.71 -1.04
CA LYS A 146 -8.72 -25.22 -0.64
C LYS A 146 -9.86 -24.73 -1.52
N THR A 147 -9.62 -23.76 -2.39
CA THR A 147 -10.59 -23.27 -3.36
C THR A 147 -10.85 -24.32 -4.44
N LEU A 148 -12.11 -24.75 -4.56
CA LEU A 148 -12.53 -25.74 -5.57
C LEU A 148 -12.71 -25.13 -6.96
N ASP A 149 -13.15 -23.87 -7.01
CA ASP A 149 -13.30 -23.13 -8.26
C ASP A 149 -11.92 -22.70 -8.78
N HIS A 150 -11.53 -23.23 -9.94
CA HIS A 150 -10.20 -22.96 -10.50
C HIS A 150 -10.02 -21.48 -10.89
N GLN A 151 -11.09 -20.79 -11.28
CA GLN A 151 -11.01 -19.39 -11.63
C GLN A 151 -10.75 -18.54 -10.38
N GLN A 152 -11.52 -18.73 -9.30
CA GLN A 152 -11.30 -18.07 -8.02
C GLN A 152 -9.92 -18.42 -7.42
N GLN A 153 -9.49 -19.69 -7.52
CA GLN A 153 -8.17 -20.14 -7.09
C GLN A 153 -7.05 -19.32 -7.75
N MET A 154 -7.13 -19.13 -9.06
CA MET A 154 -6.15 -18.34 -9.80
C MET A 154 -6.28 -16.85 -9.49
N THR A 155 -7.49 -16.31 -9.38
CA THR A 155 -7.72 -14.90 -9.05
C THR A 155 -7.07 -14.50 -7.73
N VAL A 156 -7.20 -15.31 -6.67
CA VAL A 156 -6.57 -15.04 -5.36
C VAL A 156 -5.05 -14.99 -5.48
N LEU A 157 -4.44 -15.93 -6.22
CA LEU A 157 -2.99 -15.96 -6.40
C LEU A 157 -2.48 -14.80 -7.27
N ASP A 158 -3.19 -14.48 -8.36
CA ASP A 158 -2.84 -13.41 -9.28
C ASP A 158 -2.94 -12.03 -8.59
N GLN A 159 -4.01 -11.77 -7.84
CA GLN A 159 -4.16 -10.52 -7.08
C GLN A 159 -3.14 -10.42 -5.93
N SER A 160 -2.83 -11.52 -5.25
CA SER A 160 -1.76 -11.54 -4.22
C SER A 160 -0.41 -11.20 -4.84
N LYS A 161 -0.14 -11.69 -6.06
CA LYS A 161 1.05 -11.32 -6.83
C LYS A 161 1.02 -9.85 -7.23
N THR A 162 -0.09 -9.34 -7.76
CA THR A 162 -0.24 -7.93 -8.12
C THR A 162 0.00 -7.02 -6.91
N LEU A 163 -0.52 -7.36 -5.73
CA LEU A 163 -0.25 -6.62 -4.50
C LEU A 163 1.25 -6.61 -4.14
N ALA A 164 1.94 -7.74 -4.29
CA ALA A 164 3.38 -7.83 -4.06
C ALA A 164 4.21 -7.06 -5.10
N GLU A 165 3.82 -7.06 -6.37
CA GLU A 165 4.45 -6.27 -7.43
C GLU A 165 4.26 -4.77 -7.23
N SER A 166 3.05 -4.33 -6.84
CA SER A 166 2.77 -2.95 -6.47
C SER A 166 3.57 -2.50 -5.24
N ALA A 167 3.70 -3.37 -4.24
CA ALA A 167 4.55 -3.13 -3.08
C ALA A 167 6.02 -2.96 -3.48
N LEU A 168 6.51 -3.80 -4.38
CA LEU A 168 7.88 -3.74 -4.89
C LEU A 168 8.14 -2.41 -5.62
N GLN A 169 7.20 -1.97 -6.47
CA GLN A 169 7.27 -0.67 -7.13
C GLN A 169 7.29 0.48 -6.11
N MET A 170 6.45 0.41 -5.07
CA MET A 170 6.44 1.38 -3.99
C MET A 170 7.77 1.42 -3.24
N LEU A 171 8.39 0.28 -2.94
CA LEU A 171 9.70 0.22 -2.31
C LEU A 171 10.80 0.83 -3.17
N TYR A 172 10.78 0.63 -4.49
CA TYR A 172 11.73 1.28 -5.40
C TYR A 172 11.56 2.80 -5.41
N ALA A 173 10.32 3.30 -5.53
CA ALA A 173 10.03 4.73 -5.49
C ALA A 173 10.42 5.34 -4.12
N ALA A 174 10.12 4.64 -3.03
CA ALA A 174 10.43 5.07 -1.68
C ALA A 174 11.95 5.10 -1.43
N LYS A 175 12.69 4.11 -1.95
CA LYS A 175 14.15 4.08 -1.92
C LYS A 175 14.76 5.25 -2.70
N GLU A 176 14.20 5.58 -3.87
CA GLU A 176 14.66 6.69 -4.69
C GLU A 176 14.44 8.05 -3.99
N GLY A 177 13.26 8.23 -3.37
CA GLY A 177 12.96 9.42 -2.57
C GLY A 177 13.79 9.53 -1.29
N GLY A 178 14.07 8.39 -0.65
CA GLY A 178 14.98 8.28 0.50
C GLY A 178 14.60 9.15 1.70
N GLY A 179 13.36 9.62 1.79
CA GLY A 179 12.90 10.55 2.80
C GLY A 179 13.51 11.94 2.70
N ASN A 180 13.89 12.37 1.49
CA ASN A 180 14.47 13.69 1.23
C ASN A 180 13.42 14.66 0.67
N PRO A 181 13.02 15.71 1.44
CA PRO A 181 12.06 16.72 0.98
C PRO A 181 12.46 17.48 -0.28
N LYS A 182 13.76 17.49 -0.62
CA LYS A 182 14.30 18.16 -1.81
C LYS A 182 14.28 17.28 -3.06
N ALA A 183 13.95 15.99 -2.94
CA ALA A 183 13.89 15.05 -4.05
C ALA A 183 12.53 15.12 -4.77
N SER A 184 12.06 16.33 -5.11
CA SER A 184 10.72 16.55 -5.66
C SER A 184 10.43 15.76 -6.94
N HIS A 185 11.45 15.46 -7.73
CA HIS A 185 11.35 14.62 -8.92
C HIS A 185 10.85 13.19 -8.65
N THR A 186 10.95 12.71 -7.40
CA THR A 186 10.49 11.36 -7.00
C THR A 186 9.07 11.36 -6.42
N HIS A 187 8.53 12.52 -6.07
CA HIS A 187 7.28 12.60 -5.30
C HIS A 187 6.07 12.10 -6.10
N ASP A 188 6.03 12.37 -7.40
CA ASP A 188 4.96 11.89 -8.27
C ASP A 188 5.00 10.37 -8.38
N ALA A 189 6.18 9.79 -8.62
CA ALA A 189 6.37 8.33 -8.67
C ALA A 189 6.00 7.62 -7.34
N ILE A 190 6.31 8.23 -6.20
CA ILE A 190 5.90 7.72 -4.88
C ILE A 190 4.38 7.74 -4.75
N THR A 191 3.73 8.81 -5.20
CA THR A 191 2.27 8.98 -5.11
C THR A 191 1.55 7.99 -6.03
N GLU A 192 2.04 7.82 -7.26
CA GLU A 192 1.51 6.83 -8.20
C GLU A 192 1.68 5.41 -7.68
N ALA A 193 2.85 5.04 -7.15
CA ALA A 193 3.07 3.72 -6.58
C ALA A 193 2.19 3.45 -5.36
N ALA A 194 1.98 4.45 -4.49
CA ALA A 194 1.04 4.35 -3.37
C ALA A 194 -0.40 4.12 -3.86
N GLN A 195 -0.81 4.80 -4.93
CA GLN A 195 -2.16 4.65 -5.48
C GLN A 195 -2.37 3.27 -6.09
N LEU A 196 -1.41 2.75 -6.88
CA LEU A 196 -1.45 1.39 -7.43
C LEU A 196 -1.53 0.34 -6.32
N MET A 197 -0.87 0.58 -5.19
CA MET A 197 -0.90 -0.33 -4.05
C MET A 197 -2.27 -0.30 -3.34
N LYS A 198 -2.93 0.86 -3.26
CA LYS A 198 -4.31 0.97 -2.73
C LYS A 198 -5.30 0.24 -3.61
N GLU A 199 -5.19 0.42 -4.93
CA GLU A 199 -6.04 -0.29 -5.89
C GLU A 199 -5.87 -1.82 -5.78
N ALA A 200 -4.62 -2.30 -5.67
CA ALA A 200 -4.36 -3.73 -5.46
C ALA A 200 -4.90 -4.27 -4.13
N VAL A 201 -4.88 -3.46 -3.06
CA VAL A 201 -5.50 -3.79 -1.76
C VAL A 201 -7.02 -3.87 -1.89
N ASP A 202 -7.64 -2.89 -2.55
CA ASP A 202 -9.10 -2.86 -2.74
C ASP A 202 -9.57 -4.06 -3.58
N ASP A 203 -8.87 -4.37 -4.68
CA ASP A 203 -9.20 -5.48 -5.58
C ASP A 203 -9.18 -6.84 -4.86
N ILE A 204 -8.12 -7.12 -4.08
CA ILE A 204 -8.03 -8.39 -3.34
C ILE A 204 -9.07 -8.44 -2.22
N MET A 205 -9.33 -7.32 -1.52
CA MET A 205 -10.35 -7.26 -0.46
C MET A 205 -11.75 -7.55 -1.02
N VAL A 206 -12.08 -7.07 -2.22
CA VAL A 206 -13.35 -7.39 -2.89
C VAL A 206 -13.44 -8.89 -3.13
N THR A 207 -12.42 -9.51 -3.72
CA THR A 207 -12.41 -10.95 -4.00
C THR A 207 -12.50 -11.80 -2.73
N LEU A 208 -11.82 -11.40 -1.64
CA LEU A 208 -11.91 -12.11 -0.37
C LEU A 208 -13.29 -12.01 0.26
N ASN A 209 -13.92 -10.84 0.20
CA ASN A 209 -15.28 -10.65 0.71
C ASN A 209 -16.32 -11.45 -0.09
N GLU A 210 -16.20 -11.48 -1.43
CA GLU A 210 -17.06 -12.31 -2.28
C GLU A 210 -16.90 -13.80 -1.97
N ALA A 211 -15.66 -14.29 -1.83
CA ALA A 211 -15.40 -15.67 -1.46
C ALA A 211 -15.89 -16.02 -0.04
N ALA A 212 -15.80 -15.08 0.90
CA ALA A 212 -16.32 -15.23 2.26
C ALA A 212 -17.85 -15.32 2.28
N SER A 213 -18.52 -14.46 1.51
CA SER A 213 -19.97 -14.43 1.33
C SER A 213 -20.54 -15.75 0.85
N GLU A 214 -19.90 -16.41 -0.11
CA GLU A 214 -20.35 -17.70 -0.68
C GLU A 214 -20.40 -18.81 0.37
N VAL A 215 -19.56 -18.73 1.40
CA VAL A 215 -19.49 -19.70 2.49
C VAL A 215 -20.21 -19.20 3.76
N GLY A 216 -20.88 -18.04 3.68
CA GLY A 216 -21.67 -17.47 4.78
C GLY A 216 -20.83 -16.80 5.87
N MET A 217 -19.58 -16.43 5.59
CA MET A 217 -18.70 -15.70 6.50
C MET A 217 -18.98 -14.20 6.42
N VAL A 218 -19.56 -13.64 7.49
CA VAL A 218 -19.92 -12.20 7.58
C VAL A 218 -19.06 -11.43 8.60
N GLY A 219 -18.20 -12.12 9.36
CA GLY A 219 -17.38 -11.49 10.42
C GLY A 219 -16.53 -10.32 9.93
N GLY A 220 -15.68 -10.55 8.92
CA GLY A 220 -14.81 -9.51 8.35
C GLY A 220 -15.57 -8.35 7.68
N MET A 221 -16.80 -8.58 7.25
CA MET A 221 -17.67 -7.53 6.69
C MET A 221 -18.16 -6.58 7.78
N VAL A 222 -18.53 -7.12 8.94
CA VAL A 222 -18.90 -6.30 10.11
C VAL A 222 -17.71 -5.49 10.59
N ASP A 223 -16.52 -6.07 10.64
CA ASP A 223 -15.29 -5.36 11.01
C ASP A 223 -14.96 -4.24 10.01
N SER A 224 -15.12 -4.49 8.70
CA SER A 224 -14.94 -3.48 7.65
C SER A 224 -15.90 -2.29 7.81
N ILE A 225 -17.16 -2.55 8.16
CA ILE A 225 -18.14 -1.50 8.48
C ILE A 225 -17.71 -0.74 9.73
N ALA A 226 -17.28 -1.44 10.80
CA ALA A 226 -16.82 -0.82 12.03
C ALA A 226 -15.60 0.09 11.80
N GLU A 227 -14.66 -0.35 10.97
CA GLU A 227 -13.50 0.45 10.57
C GLU A 227 -13.91 1.69 9.77
N ALA A 228 -14.83 1.55 8.80
CA ALA A 228 -15.38 2.66 8.04
C ALA A 228 -16.10 3.68 8.94
N MET A 229 -16.82 3.21 9.97
CA MET A 229 -17.42 4.07 10.99
C MET A 229 -16.35 4.79 11.83
N SER A 230 -15.31 4.10 12.30
CA SER A 230 -14.23 4.74 13.07
C SER A 230 -13.52 5.83 12.26
N LYS A 231 -13.33 5.61 10.95
CA LYS A 231 -12.75 6.61 10.05
C LYS A 231 -13.62 7.85 9.88
N LEU A 232 -14.94 7.77 10.05
CA LEU A 232 -15.83 8.95 10.01
C LEU A 232 -15.55 9.92 11.17
N ASP A 233 -15.16 9.39 12.33
CA ASP A 233 -14.78 10.19 13.50
C ASP A 233 -13.36 10.77 13.39
N GLU A 234 -12.52 10.18 12.53
CA GLU A 234 -11.22 10.74 12.18
C GLU A 234 -11.39 12.00 11.33
N GLY A 235 -10.85 13.10 11.84
CA GLY A 235 -11.01 14.44 11.28
C GLY A 235 -10.71 14.59 9.78
N THR A 236 -10.97 15.81 9.31
CA THR A 236 -11.00 16.17 7.90
C THR A 236 -9.75 15.75 7.12
N PRO A 237 -9.89 14.96 6.03
CA PRO A 237 -8.77 14.67 5.12
C PRO A 237 -8.14 15.95 4.58
N ALA A 238 -6.84 15.94 4.33
CA ALA A 238 -6.14 17.07 3.73
C ALA A 238 -6.46 17.16 2.23
N ASP A 239 -7.03 18.30 1.83
CA ASP A 239 -7.21 18.78 0.45
C ASP A 239 -8.28 18.05 -0.39
N PRO A 240 -9.58 18.37 -0.19
CA PRO A 240 -10.64 17.87 -1.05
C PRO A 240 -10.52 18.45 -2.47
N LYS A 241 -10.39 17.57 -3.47
CA LYS A 241 -10.31 17.96 -4.90
C LYS A 241 -11.66 18.36 -5.51
N GLY A 242 -12.77 17.94 -4.89
CA GLY A 242 -14.14 18.17 -5.35
C GLY A 242 -14.89 19.21 -4.51
N THR A 243 -16.09 19.57 -4.95
CA THR A 243 -16.98 20.47 -4.21
C THR A 243 -17.89 19.70 -3.25
N PHE A 244 -18.46 20.39 -2.26
CA PHE A 244 -19.47 19.82 -1.35
C PHE A 244 -20.61 19.14 -2.11
N VAL A 245 -21.08 19.74 -3.21
CA VAL A 245 -22.18 19.21 -4.02
C VAL A 245 -21.78 17.89 -4.71
N ASP A 246 -20.53 17.77 -5.17
CA ASP A 246 -20.02 16.53 -5.78
C ASP A 246 -20.02 15.38 -4.77
N TYR A 247 -19.51 15.65 -3.57
CA TYR A 247 -19.46 14.67 -2.49
C TYR A 247 -20.86 14.34 -1.95
N GLN A 248 -21.73 15.35 -1.76
CA GLN A 248 -23.12 15.17 -1.36
C GLN A 248 -23.90 14.29 -2.35
N THR A 249 -23.74 14.53 -3.65
CA THR A 249 -24.40 13.73 -4.69
C THR A 249 -23.99 12.26 -4.59
N THR A 250 -22.69 12.02 -4.39
CA THR A 250 -22.13 10.67 -4.25
C THR A 250 -22.61 9.99 -2.96
N VAL A 251 -22.71 10.73 -1.86
CA VAL A 251 -23.27 10.25 -0.58
C VAL A 251 -24.73 9.84 -0.72
N VAL A 252 -25.55 10.64 -1.41
CA VAL A 252 -26.96 10.32 -1.65
C VAL A 252 -27.09 9.08 -2.53
N LYS A 253 -26.21 8.92 -3.53
CA LYS A 253 -26.15 7.73 -4.38
C LYS A 253 -25.90 6.46 -3.55
N TYR A 254 -24.84 6.43 -2.73
CA TYR A 254 -24.52 5.25 -1.92
C TYR A 254 -25.54 5.00 -0.79
N SER A 255 -26.08 6.05 -0.15
CA SER A 255 -27.17 5.92 0.82
C SER A 255 -28.41 5.24 0.24
N LYS A 256 -28.76 5.58 -1.02
CA LYS A 256 -29.88 4.93 -1.73
C LYS A 256 -29.56 3.48 -2.09
N ALA A 257 -28.33 3.20 -2.54
CA ALA A 257 -27.90 1.84 -2.85
C ALA A 257 -28.01 0.93 -1.61
N ILE A 258 -27.48 1.38 -0.47
CA ILE A 258 -27.57 0.67 0.82
C ILE A 258 -29.02 0.39 1.22
N ALA A 259 -29.91 1.39 1.10
CA ALA A 259 -31.32 1.20 1.45
C ALA A 259 -32.02 0.15 0.54
N VAL A 260 -31.67 0.12 -0.74
CA VAL A 260 -32.19 -0.89 -1.68
C VAL A 260 -31.65 -2.27 -1.33
N THR A 261 -30.34 -2.41 -1.09
CA THR A 261 -29.70 -3.68 -0.70
C THR A 261 -30.27 -4.20 0.61
N ALA A 262 -30.48 -3.35 1.62
CA ALA A 262 -31.11 -3.73 2.88
C ALA A 262 -32.55 -4.23 2.70
N GLN A 263 -33.32 -3.60 1.81
CA GLN A 263 -34.69 -4.05 1.49
C GLN A 263 -34.70 -5.40 0.77
N GLU A 264 -33.72 -5.62 -0.10
CA GLU A 264 -33.52 -6.90 -0.78
C GLU A 264 -33.13 -8.00 0.20
N MET A 265 -32.21 -7.71 1.14
CA MET A 265 -31.84 -8.63 2.23
C MET A 265 -33.05 -9.05 3.06
N MET A 266 -33.94 -8.12 3.43
CA MET A 266 -35.18 -8.46 4.14
C MET A 266 -36.04 -9.45 3.34
N THR A 267 -36.19 -9.22 2.04
CA THR A 267 -37.00 -10.06 1.16
C THR A 267 -36.36 -11.46 0.97
N LYS A 268 -35.04 -11.49 0.78
CA LYS A 268 -34.26 -12.70 0.53
C LYS A 268 -34.03 -13.53 1.80
N SER A 269 -34.05 -12.92 2.98
CA SER A 269 -33.92 -13.63 4.26
C SER A 269 -34.96 -14.72 4.48
N VAL A 270 -36.15 -14.55 3.90
CA VAL A 270 -37.25 -15.53 3.97
C VAL A 270 -37.31 -16.42 2.73
N THR A 271 -36.89 -15.90 1.57
CA THR A 271 -37.13 -16.55 0.27
C THR A 271 -35.91 -17.25 -0.32
N ASN A 272 -34.70 -16.71 -0.13
CA ASN A 272 -33.46 -17.30 -0.61
C ASN A 272 -32.26 -16.88 0.27
N PRO A 273 -32.09 -17.51 1.46
CA PRO A 273 -31.06 -17.11 2.43
C PRO A 273 -29.62 -17.22 1.92
N GLU A 274 -29.37 -18.07 0.92
CA GLU A 274 -28.05 -18.28 0.30
C GLU A 274 -27.53 -17.00 -0.40
N GLU A 275 -28.42 -16.11 -0.85
CA GLU A 275 -28.04 -14.85 -1.49
C GLU A 275 -27.67 -13.74 -0.49
N LEU A 276 -27.93 -13.94 0.80
CA LEU A 276 -27.65 -12.93 1.82
C LEU A 276 -26.16 -12.61 1.94
N GLY A 277 -25.29 -13.58 1.67
CA GLY A 277 -23.84 -13.37 1.64
C GLY A 277 -23.47 -12.31 0.61
N GLY A 278 -23.91 -12.47 -0.64
CA GLY A 278 -23.59 -11.51 -1.71
C GLY A 278 -24.13 -10.10 -1.42
N LEU A 279 -25.35 -10.01 -0.87
CA LEU A 279 -25.94 -8.73 -0.48
C LEU A 279 -25.19 -8.07 0.70
N ALA A 280 -24.69 -8.86 1.66
CA ALA A 280 -23.88 -8.36 2.76
C ALA A 280 -22.53 -7.79 2.26
N SER A 281 -21.88 -8.46 1.30
CA SER A 281 -20.66 -7.95 0.66
C SER A 281 -20.93 -6.62 -0.07
N GLN A 282 -22.00 -6.56 -0.87
CA GLN A 282 -22.39 -5.34 -1.56
C GLN A 282 -22.66 -4.18 -0.58
N MET A 283 -23.41 -4.46 0.50
CA MET A 283 -23.71 -3.46 1.53
C MET A 283 -22.43 -2.95 2.20
N THR A 284 -21.46 -3.83 2.47
CA THR A 284 -20.17 -3.49 3.07
C THR A 284 -19.37 -2.55 2.18
N ASN A 285 -19.31 -2.83 0.88
CA ASN A 285 -18.60 -2.00 -0.10
C ASN A 285 -19.27 -0.61 -0.25
N ASP A 286 -20.59 -0.60 -0.44
CA ASP A 286 -21.34 0.66 -0.54
C ASP A 286 -21.20 1.52 0.73
N TYR A 287 -21.11 0.88 1.91
CA TYR A 287 -20.88 1.58 3.18
C TYR A 287 -19.46 2.17 3.29
N GLY A 288 -18.44 1.44 2.85
CA GLY A 288 -17.06 1.96 2.80
C GLY A 288 -16.95 3.21 1.92
N HIS A 289 -17.56 3.17 0.73
CA HIS A 289 -17.66 4.34 -0.14
C HIS A 289 -18.46 5.48 0.48
N LEU A 290 -19.62 5.17 1.08
CA LEU A 290 -20.43 6.16 1.77
C LEU A 290 -19.63 6.88 2.86
N ALA A 291 -18.90 6.14 3.70
CA ALA A 291 -18.08 6.70 4.77
C ALA A 291 -16.99 7.64 4.24
N LEU A 292 -16.24 7.22 3.22
CA LEU A 292 -15.21 8.05 2.59
C LEU A 292 -15.77 9.35 2.02
N GLN A 293 -16.85 9.26 1.25
CA GLN A 293 -17.49 10.43 0.63
C GLN A 293 -18.16 11.33 1.69
N GLY A 294 -18.64 10.73 2.78
CA GLY A 294 -19.14 11.40 3.97
C GLY A 294 -18.11 12.35 4.58
N ARG A 295 -16.89 11.85 4.79
CA ARG A 295 -15.78 12.66 5.31
C ARG A 295 -15.42 13.81 4.37
N MET A 296 -15.38 13.55 3.07
CA MET A 296 -15.04 14.57 2.07
C MET A 296 -16.12 15.67 1.99
N ALA A 297 -17.40 15.30 2.05
CA ALA A 297 -18.49 16.26 2.11
C ALA A 297 -18.41 17.11 3.40
N ALA A 298 -18.23 16.47 4.55
CA ALA A 298 -18.06 17.18 5.82
C ALA A 298 -16.87 18.15 5.81
N ALA A 299 -15.79 17.82 5.09
CA ALA A 299 -14.63 18.68 4.88
C ALA A 299 -14.93 19.98 4.13
N THR A 300 -15.82 19.89 3.16
CA THR A 300 -16.14 20.96 2.21
C THR A 300 -17.41 21.74 2.57
N ALA A 301 -18.13 21.31 3.61
CA ALA A 301 -19.39 21.88 4.03
C ALA A 301 -19.19 23.22 4.76
N GLU A 302 -20.03 24.21 4.46
CA GLU A 302 -20.12 25.42 5.28
C GLU A 302 -20.81 25.11 6.63
N PRO A 303 -20.60 25.93 7.69
CA PRO A 303 -21.14 25.66 9.04
C PRO A 303 -22.67 25.42 9.10
N GLU A 304 -23.42 25.99 8.15
CA GLU A 304 -24.87 25.81 8.03
C GLU A 304 -25.26 24.44 7.41
N GLU A 305 -24.36 23.83 6.64
CA GLU A 305 -24.55 22.57 5.91
C GLU A 305 -24.09 21.34 6.71
N VAL A 306 -23.21 21.51 7.69
CA VAL A 306 -22.70 20.43 8.57
C VAL A 306 -23.82 19.79 9.40
N CYS A 307 -24.77 20.59 9.87
CA CYS A 307 -25.85 20.16 10.76
C CYS A 307 -26.88 19.27 10.04
N SER A 308 -27.19 19.58 8.79
CA SER A 308 -28.12 18.79 7.96
C SER A 308 -27.48 17.50 7.48
N PHE A 309 -26.18 17.54 7.16
CA PHE A 309 -25.41 16.40 6.67
C PHE A 309 -25.16 15.30 7.71
N THR A 310 -24.72 15.69 8.92
CA THR A 310 -24.52 14.76 10.04
C THR A 310 -25.82 14.08 10.46
N SER A 311 -26.95 14.78 10.42
CA SER A 311 -28.27 14.19 10.71
C SER A 311 -28.67 13.13 9.67
N LEU A 312 -28.36 13.35 8.39
CA LEU A 312 -28.71 12.43 7.30
C LEU A 312 -27.91 11.12 7.42
N PHE A 313 -26.61 11.22 7.72
CA PHE A 313 -25.72 10.08 7.96
C PHE A 313 -26.12 9.28 9.20
N HIS A 314 -26.38 9.97 10.32
CA HIS A 314 -26.81 9.31 11.54
C HIS A 314 -28.17 8.64 11.36
N THR A 315 -29.07 9.19 10.53
CA THR A 315 -30.36 8.56 10.20
C THR A 315 -30.18 7.29 9.37
N VAL A 316 -29.27 7.27 8.40
CA VAL A 316 -28.95 6.06 7.62
C VAL A 316 -28.30 4.99 8.51
N ALA A 317 -27.37 5.37 9.39
CA ALA A 317 -26.76 4.45 10.35
C ALA A 317 -27.77 3.93 11.38
N SER A 318 -28.59 4.81 11.98
CA SER A 318 -29.55 4.46 13.05
C SER A 318 -30.74 3.64 12.55
N ASN A 319 -31.18 3.86 11.32
CA ASN A 319 -32.22 3.01 10.71
C ASN A 319 -31.71 1.61 10.37
N GLY A 320 -30.38 1.41 10.31
CA GLY A 320 -29.76 0.08 10.28
C GLY A 320 -29.74 -0.62 11.64
N TYR A 321 -29.84 0.11 12.75
CA TYR A 321 -29.86 -0.43 14.13
C TYR A 321 -31.27 -0.71 14.67
N SER A 322 -32.33 -0.52 13.87
CA SER A 322 -33.71 -0.90 14.23
C SER A 322 -34.14 -2.25 13.63
N PHE A 323 -33.17 -3.09 13.26
CA PHE A 323 -33.35 -4.47 12.80
C PHE A 323 -32.91 -5.47 13.87
#